data_AF-A0A524IAB0-F1
#
_entry.id   AF-A0A524IAB0-F1
#
_cell.length_a   1.000
_cell.length_b   1.000
_cell.length_c   1.000
_cell.angle_alpha   90.00
_cell.angle_beta   90.00
_cell.angle_gamma   90.00
#
_symmetry.space_group_name_H-M   'P 1'
#
loop_
_entity.id
_entity.type
_entity.pdbx_description
1 polymer ?
#
loop_
_entity_poly.entity_id
_entity_poly.type
_entity_poly.pdbx_seq_one_letter_code
_entity_poly.pdbx_strand_id
1 'polypeptide(L)'
;MMRTNAAKLGEIKTAVTKADYFAAASAFFEIAKGMHSIRSFNPNKGAQDHWETTMDAVITAALRGVGAAAEKDTAALNKYLAELQSYMKEGHSVHR
;
A
#
# COMPACT_ATOMS: atom_id res chain seq x y z
N MET A 1 -12.21 -3.74 3.34
CA MET A 1 -10.78 -3.36 3.21
C MET A 1 -10.12 -3.97 1.99
N MET A 2 -10.10 -5.29 1.76
CA MET A 2 -9.41 -5.86 0.58
C MET A 2 -9.94 -5.39 -0.79
N ARG A 3 -11.27 -5.37 -0.98
CA ARG A 3 -11.88 -4.82 -2.22
C ARG A 3 -11.51 -3.34 -2.40
N THR A 4 -11.33 -2.62 -1.30
CA THR A 4 -10.92 -1.21 -1.27
C THR A 4 -9.46 -1.07 -1.67
N ASN A 5 -8.54 -1.88 -1.13
CA ASN A 5 -7.11 -1.82 -1.46
C ASN A 5 -6.82 -2.17 -2.92
N ALA A 6 -7.45 -3.22 -3.46
CA ALA A 6 -7.29 -3.57 -4.87
C ALA A 6 -7.78 -2.44 -5.80
N ALA A 7 -8.89 -1.78 -5.45
CA ALA A 7 -9.36 -0.60 -6.15
C ALA A 7 -8.35 0.56 -6.05
N LYS A 8 -7.81 0.83 -4.85
CA LYS A 8 -6.79 1.87 -4.63
C LYS A 8 -5.50 1.63 -5.41
N LEU A 9 -5.05 0.39 -5.56
CA LEU A 9 -3.91 0.06 -6.42
C LEU A 9 -4.18 0.40 -7.90
N GLY A 10 -5.40 0.17 -8.38
CA GLY A 10 -5.84 0.57 -9.72
C GLY A 10 -5.94 2.09 -9.89
N GLU A 11 -6.43 2.79 -8.86
CA GLU A 11 -6.46 4.25 -8.81
C GLU A 11 -5.04 4.84 -8.88
N ILE A 12 -4.09 4.33 -8.08
CA ILE A 12 -2.69 4.76 -8.12
C ILE A 12 -2.12 4.58 -9.51
N LYS A 13 -2.26 3.39 -10.11
CA LYS A 13 -1.74 3.11 -11.47
C LYS A 13 -2.30 4.09 -12.50
N THR A 14 -3.60 4.37 -12.42
CA THR A 14 -4.28 5.30 -13.33
C THR A 14 -3.80 6.74 -13.12
N ALA A 15 -3.67 7.17 -11.87
CA ALA A 15 -3.19 8.50 -11.50
C ALA A 15 -1.74 8.73 -11.97
N VAL A 16 -0.85 7.77 -11.74
CA VAL A 16 0.54 7.79 -12.22
C VAL A 16 0.59 7.92 -13.74
N THR A 17 -0.23 7.15 -14.47
CA THR A 17 -0.30 7.21 -15.94
C THR A 17 -0.76 8.58 -16.45
N LYS A 18 -1.66 9.25 -15.71
CA LYS A 18 -2.17 10.58 -16.04
C LYS A 18 -1.30 11.72 -15.51
N ALA A 19 -0.17 11.41 -14.86
CA ALA A 19 0.62 12.38 -14.10
C ALA A 19 -0.21 13.18 -13.06
N ASP A 20 -1.28 12.58 -12.55
CA ASP A 20 -2.09 13.13 -11.48
C ASP A 20 -1.48 12.74 -10.13
N TYR A 21 -0.45 13.49 -9.74
CA TYR A 21 0.32 13.20 -8.53
C TYR A 21 -0.48 13.39 -7.25
N PHE A 22 -1.46 14.30 -7.24
CA PHE A 22 -2.32 14.51 -6.08
C PHE A 22 -3.24 13.30 -5.86
N ALA A 23 -3.86 12.79 -6.93
CA ALA A 23 -4.66 11.58 -6.85
C ALA A 23 -3.82 10.36 -6.46
N ALA A 24 -2.59 10.24 -6.99
CA ALA A 24 -1.66 9.19 -6.60
C ALA A 24 -1.33 9.25 -5.10
N ALA A 25 -0.93 10.42 -4.59
CA ALA A 25 -0.64 10.64 -3.17
C ALA A 25 -1.84 10.30 -2.28
N SER A 26 -3.03 10.76 -2.67
CA SER A 26 -4.28 10.51 -1.92
C SER A 26 -4.59 9.02 -1.83
N ALA A 27 -4.44 8.28 -2.94
CA ALA A 27 -4.70 6.84 -2.97
C ALA A 27 -3.65 6.05 -2.16
N PHE A 28 -2.36 6.44 -2.22
CA PHE A 28 -1.31 5.88 -1.36
C PHE A 28 -1.63 6.12 0.13
N PHE A 29 -2.01 7.34 0.51
CA PHE A 29 -2.31 7.69 1.89
C PHE A 29 -3.52 6.91 2.44
N GLU A 30 -4.58 6.74 1.66
CA GLU A 30 -5.74 5.94 2.08
C GLU A 30 -5.39 4.46 2.29
N ILE A 31 -4.44 3.90 1.51
CA ILE A 31 -3.90 2.56 1.80
C ILE A 31 -3.17 2.56 3.15
N ALA A 32 -2.25 3.50 3.38
CA ALA A 32 -1.48 3.57 4.63
C ALA A 32 -2.41 3.64 5.85
N LYS A 33 -3.39 4.55 5.80
CA LYS A 33 -4.41 4.73 6.83
C LYS A 33 -5.25 3.47 7.05
N GLY A 34 -5.71 2.83 5.97
CA GLY A 34 -6.46 1.58 6.02
C GLY A 34 -5.68 0.46 6.71
N MET A 35 -4.40 0.28 6.35
CA MET A 35 -3.56 -0.77 6.92
C MET A 35 -3.16 -0.48 8.36
N HIS A 36 -2.89 0.78 8.71
CA HIS A 36 -2.63 1.16 10.08
C HIS A 36 -3.83 0.84 11.00
N SER A 37 -5.06 1.08 10.52
CA SER A 37 -6.28 0.80 11.31
C SER A 37 -6.52 -0.68 11.64
N ILE A 38 -5.88 -1.61 10.91
CA ILE A 38 -5.98 -3.05 11.18
C ILE A 38 -4.69 -3.66 11.71
N ARG A 39 -3.65 -2.85 11.93
CA ARG A 39 -2.36 -3.34 12.42
C ARG A 39 -2.49 -4.11 13.73
N SER A 40 -3.37 -3.66 14.62
CA SER A 40 -3.64 -4.31 15.92
C SER A 40 -4.54 -5.53 15.84
N PHE A 41 -4.99 -5.94 14.64
CA PHE A 41 -5.80 -7.14 14.49
C PHE A 41 -4.92 -8.39 14.64
N ASN A 42 -5.40 -9.37 15.40
CA ASN A 42 -4.70 -10.64 15.54
C ASN A 42 -5.06 -11.53 14.33
N PRO A 43 -4.10 -11.91 13.47
CA PRO A 43 -4.41 -12.70 12.28
C PRO A 43 -4.93 -14.09 12.67
N ASN A 44 -5.92 -14.62 11.93
CA ASN A 44 -6.48 -15.96 12.19
C ASN A 44 -5.50 -17.10 11.85
N LYS A 45 -4.47 -16.80 11.05
CA LYS A 45 -3.43 -17.74 10.60
C LYS A 45 -2.09 -17.01 10.50
N GLY A 46 -1.00 -17.77 10.55
CA GLY A 46 0.36 -17.20 10.55
C GLY A 46 0.74 -16.63 11.91
N ALA A 47 2.01 -16.26 12.03
CA ALA A 47 2.55 -15.70 13.27
C ALA A 47 2.27 -14.19 13.35
N GLN A 48 2.00 -13.69 14.56
CA GLN A 48 1.64 -12.29 14.79
C GLN A 48 2.78 -11.32 14.43
N ASP A 49 4.02 -11.71 14.69
CA ASP A 49 5.24 -10.96 14.33
C ASP A 49 5.36 -10.76 12.81
N HIS A 50 5.04 -11.79 12.03
CA HIS A 50 5.01 -11.71 10.57
C HIS A 50 3.92 -10.77 10.07
N TRP A 51 2.75 -10.79 10.71
CA TRP A 51 1.66 -9.86 10.39
C TRP A 51 2.07 -8.41 10.66
N GLU A 52 2.60 -8.12 11.85
CA GLU A 52 3.06 -6.78 12.22
C GLU A 52 4.13 -6.27 11.25
N THR A 53 5.11 -7.12 10.92
CA THR A 53 6.17 -6.80 9.96
C THR A 53 5.60 -6.51 8.57
N THR A 54 4.66 -7.31 8.10
CA THR A 54 4.00 -7.12 6.79
C THR A 54 3.21 -5.82 6.77
N MET A 55 2.45 -5.52 7.84
CA MET A 55 1.68 -4.28 7.94
C MET A 55 2.60 -3.06 7.94
N ASP A 56 3.71 -3.09 8.68
CA ASP A 56 4.69 -2.00 8.72
C ASP A 56 5.35 -1.78 7.36
N ALA A 57 5.66 -2.86 6.63
CA ALA A 57 6.19 -2.79 5.27
C ALA A 57 5.18 -2.12 4.31
N VAL A 58 3.91 -2.52 4.35
CA VAL A 58 2.85 -1.93 3.52
C VAL A 58 2.66 -0.44 3.84
N ILE A 59 2.56 -0.09 5.13
CA ILE A 59 2.37 1.30 5.57
C ILE A 59 3.56 2.16 5.14
N THR A 60 4.78 1.67 5.32
CA THR A 60 6.01 2.39 4.95
C THR A 60 6.09 2.60 3.44
N ALA A 61 5.84 1.56 2.63
CA ALA A 61 5.84 1.66 1.17
C ALA A 61 4.77 2.67 0.69
N ALA A 62 3.60 2.68 1.31
CA ALA A 62 2.55 3.63 0.99
C ALA A 62 2.95 5.07 1.31
N LEU A 63 3.53 5.33 2.49
CA LEU A 63 4.01 6.68 2.86
C LEU A 63 5.16 7.15 1.96
N ARG A 64 6.06 6.26 1.55
CA ARG A 64 7.10 6.57 0.55
C ARG A 64 6.50 6.90 -0.81
N GLY A 65 5.42 6.22 -1.21
CA GLY A 65 4.63 6.57 -2.39
C GLY A 65 4.04 7.98 -2.33
N VAL A 66 3.57 8.43 -1.16
CA VAL A 66 3.13 9.82 -0.96
C VAL A 66 4.29 10.80 -1.17
N GLY A 67 5.47 10.52 -0.63
CA GLY A 67 6.67 11.35 -0.83
C GLY A 67 7.07 11.44 -2.31
N ALA A 68 7.13 10.31 -3.01
CA ALA A 68 7.42 10.27 -4.44
C ALA A 68 6.42 11.06 -5.29
N ALA A 69 5.14 11.07 -4.89
CA ALA A 69 4.13 11.88 -5.55
C ALA A 69 4.38 13.39 -5.37
N ALA A 70 4.79 13.83 -4.18
CA ALA A 70 5.14 15.21 -3.92
C ALA A 70 6.34 15.68 -4.78
N GLU A 71 7.31 14.78 -5.00
CA GLU A 71 8.49 15.01 -5.83
C GLU A 71 8.23 14.83 -7.34
N LYS A 72 7.03 14.38 -7.73
CA LYS A 72 6.65 14.01 -9.10
C LYS A 72 7.54 12.92 -9.71
N ASP A 73 8.15 12.08 -8.87
CA ASP A 73 9.01 10.98 -9.29
C ASP A 73 8.18 9.77 -9.72
N THR A 74 7.84 9.74 -11.01
CA THR A 74 7.07 8.65 -11.63
C THR A 74 7.79 7.30 -11.53
N ALA A 75 9.12 7.26 -11.53
CA ALA A 75 9.86 6.00 -11.41
C ALA A 75 9.75 5.44 -9.99
N ALA A 76 9.93 6.30 -8.97
CA ALA A 76 9.72 5.93 -7.58
C ALA A 76 8.26 5.54 -7.30
N LEU A 77 7.27 6.24 -7.88
CA LEU A 77 5.87 5.87 -7.74
C LEU A 77 5.57 4.45 -8.26
N ASN A 78 6.09 4.10 -9.43
CA ASN A 78 5.93 2.76 -9.98
C ASN A 78 6.64 1.70 -9.14
N LYS A 79 7.83 2.01 -8.61
CA LYS A 79 8.55 1.14 -7.68
C LYS A 79 7.72 0.87 -6.41
N TYR A 80 7.24 1.92 -5.75
CA TYR A 80 6.47 1.77 -4.51
C TYR A 80 5.11 1.11 -4.72
N LEU A 81 4.49 1.32 -5.89
CA LEU A 81 3.29 0.59 -6.30
C LEU A 81 3.57 -0.93 -6.41
N ALA A 82 4.69 -1.32 -7.01
CA ALA A 82 5.08 -2.73 -7.14
C ALA A 82 5.41 -3.35 -5.77
N GLU A 83 6.12 -2.64 -4.90
CA GLU A 83 6.39 -3.07 -3.52
C GLU A 83 5.09 -3.30 -2.73
N LEU A 84 4.14 -2.36 -2.79
CA LEU A 84 2.83 -2.51 -2.17
C LEU A 84 2.09 -3.77 -2.65
N GLN A 85 2.09 -4.02 -3.97
CA GLN A 85 1.45 -5.21 -4.53
C GLN A 85 2.09 -6.49 -4.02
N SER A 86 3.42 -6.52 -3.89
CA SER A 86 4.15 -7.67 -3.35
C SER A 86 3.78 -7.95 -1.90
N TYR A 87 3.86 -6.95 -1.02
CA TYR A 87 3.56 -7.12 0.40
C TYR A 87 2.08 -7.47 0.65
N MET A 88 1.15 -6.87 -0.11
CA MET A 88 -0.26 -7.22 0.00
C MET A 88 -0.53 -8.66 -0.44
N LYS A 89 0.17 -9.15 -1.48
CA LYS A 89 0.06 -10.53 -1.95
C LYS A 89 0.63 -11.51 -0.91
N GLU A 90 1.77 -11.20 -0.33
CA GLU A 90 2.41 -11.98 0.71
C GLU A 90 1.51 -12.10 1.94
N GLY A 91 1.07 -10.98 2.51
CA GLY A 91 0.18 -10.97 3.67
C GLY A 91 -1.12 -11.75 3.43
N HIS A 92 -1.69 -11.65 2.23
CA HIS A 92 -2.89 -12.42 1.84
C HIS A 92 -2.63 -13.92 1.75
N SER A 93 -1.44 -14.34 1.30
CA SER A 93 -1.10 -15.76 1.19
C SER A 93 -0.89 -16.44 2.55
N VAL A 94 -0.40 -15.68 3.54
CA VAL A 94 -0.03 -16.21 4.86
C VAL A 94 -1.18 -16.11 5.87
N HIS A 95 -1.94 -15.01 5.87
CA HIS A 95 -2.85 -14.67 6.97
C HIS A 95 -4.35 -14.82 6.63
N ARG A 96 -4.71 -15.31 5.44
CA ARG A 96 -6.10 -15.52 5.02
C ARG A 96 -6.64 -16.92 5.30
#